data_AF-A0A6A0JUR0-F1
#
_entry.id   AF-A0A6A0JUR0-F1
#
_cell.length_a   1.000
_cell.length_b   1.000
_cell.length_c   1.000
_cell.angle_alpha   90.00
_cell.angle_beta   90.00
_cell.angle_gamma   90.00
#
_symmetry.space_group_name_H-M   'P 1'
#
loop_
_entity.id
_entity.type
_entity.pdbx_description
1 polymer ?
#
loop_
_entity_poly.entity_id
_entity_poly.type
_entity_poly.pdbx_seq_one_letter_code
_entity_poly.pdbx_strand_id
1 'polypeptide(L)' 'MKVQIDEIHRLLNEFDGSKDLEVLVSSSIVGSNALSQAASQGIKCRVEPYEGDFWKIVLVST' A
#
# COMPACT_ATOMS: atom_id res chain seq x y z
N MET A 1 -13.74 0.82 6.24
CA MET A 1 -12.49 1.55 6.56
C MET A 1 -11.54 0.71 7.40
N LYS A 2 -11.89 0.30 8.64
CA LYS A 2 -11.03 -0.56 9.48
C LYS A 2 -10.57 -1.85 8.77
N VAL A 3 -11.50 -2.55 8.13
CA VAL A 3 -11.22 -3.78 7.35
C VAL A 3 -10.16 -3.58 6.25
N GLN A 4 -10.12 -2.41 5.60
CA GLN A 4 -9.15 -2.16 4.53
C GLN A 4 -7.75 -1.85 5.10
N ILE A 5 -7.67 -1.21 6.26
CA ILE A 5 -6.40 -0.95 6.94
C ILE A 5 -5.78 -2.27 7.41
N ASP A 6 -6.59 -3.14 8.03
CA ASP A 6 -6.13 -4.45 8.51
C ASP A 6 -5.63 -5.32 7.34
N GLU A 7 -6.33 -5.30 6.20
CA GLU A 7 -5.91 -6.03 5.00
C GLU A 7 -4.59 -5.49 4.41
N ILE A 8 -4.42 -4.16 4.36
CA ILE A 8 -3.15 -3.56 3.90
C ILE A 8 -2.00 -3.95 4.81
N HIS A 9 -2.21 -3.94 6.14
CA HIS A 9 -1.18 -4.37 7.08
C HIS A 9 -0.81 -5.83 6.87
N ARG A 10 -1.79 -6.70 6.62
CA ARG A 10 -1.55 -8.11 6.26
C ARG A 10 -0.70 -8.22 4.99
N LEU A 11 -1.08 -7.52 3.91
CA LEU A 11 -0.35 -7.51 2.65
C LEU A 11 1.09 -7.00 2.79
N LEU A 12 1.30 -5.94 3.59
CA LEU A 12 2.64 -5.42 3.87
C LEU A 12 3.50 -6.44 4.62
N ASN A 13 2.93 -7.14 5.59
CA ASN A 13 3.66 -8.17 6.35
C ASN A 13 3.95 -9.43 5.53
N GLU A 14 3.15 -9.73 4.51
CA GLU A 14 3.34 -10.85 3.58
C GLU A 14 4.23 -10.49 2.38
N PHE A 15 4.58 -9.22 2.20
CA PHE A 15 5.41 -8.75 1.10
C PHE A 15 6.85 -9.24 1.25
N ASP A 16 7.25 -10.17 0.38
CA ASP A 16 8.58 -10.79 0.37
C ASP A 16 9.59 -10.09 -0.56
N GLY A 17 9.17 -9.04 -1.27
CA GLY A 17 10.00 -8.31 -2.22
C GLY A 17 10.30 -9.04 -3.54
N SER A 18 9.72 -10.23 -3.77
CA SER A 18 9.99 -11.04 -4.98
C SER A 18 9.36 -10.48 -6.26
N LYS A 19 8.29 -9.70 -6.11
CA LYS A 19 7.53 -9.08 -7.19
C LYS A 19 6.90 -7.80 -6.70
N ASP A 20 6.60 -6.90 -7.62
CA ASP A 20 5.84 -5.71 -7.30
C ASP A 20 4.42 -6.10 -6.88
N LEU A 21 3.87 -5.40 -5.87
CA LEU A 21 2.51 -5.59 -5.39
C LEU A 21 1.71 -4.30 -5.49
N GLU A 22 0.57 -4.36 -6.16
CA GLU A 22 -0.34 -3.23 -6.31
C GLU A 22 -1.44 -3.27 -5.25
N VAL A 23 -1.65 -2.15 -4.57
CA VAL A 23 -2.65 -1.98 -3.51
C VAL A 23 -3.53 -0.78 -3.86
N LEU A 24 -4.81 -1.03 -4.11
CA LEU A 24 -5.80 0.01 -4.35
C LEU A 24 -6.33 0.55 -3.03
N VAL A 25 -6.24 1.87 -2.84
CA VAL A 25 -6.75 2.57 -1.66
C VAL A 25 -7.88 3.52 -2.05
N SER A 26 -8.96 3.48 -1.28
CA SER A 26 -10.21 4.21 -1.56
C SER A 26 -10.29 5.57 -0.86
N SER A 27 -9.25 5.95 -0.11
CA SER A 27 -9.20 7.23 0.57
C SER A 27 -7.76 7.62 0.89
N SER A 28 -7.54 8.94 1.03
CA SER A 28 -6.26 9.52 1.44
C SER A 28 -5.80 9.06 2.82
N ILE A 29 -6.72 8.81 3.75
CA ILE A 29 -6.41 8.32 5.11
C ILE A 29 -5.81 6.91 5.04
N VAL A 30 -6.47 6.00 4.31
CA VAL A 30 -6.00 4.62 4.15
C VAL A 30 -4.66 4.61 3.42
N GLY A 31 -4.50 5.41 2.36
CA GLY A 31 -3.24 5.52 1.64
C GLY A 31 -2.08 6.06 2.50
N SER A 32 -2.34 7.09 3.30
CA SER A 32 -1.32 7.67 4.20
C SER A 32 -0.87 6.67 5.27
N ASN A 33 -1.80 5.88 5.82
CA ASN A 33 -1.47 4.83 6.78
C ASN A 33 -0.63 3.73 6.13
N ALA A 34 -1.03 3.26 4.94
CA ALA A 34 -0.31 2.25 4.16
C ALA A 34 1.14 2.67 3.90
N LEU A 35 1.35 3.91 3.42
CA LEU A 35 2.68 4.45 3.14
C LEU A 35 3.54 4.58 4.39
N SER A 36 2.95 5.04 5.50
CA SER A 36 3.67 5.17 6.78
C SER A 36 4.13 3.81 7.30
N GLN A 37 3.29 2.79 7.16
CA GLN A 37 3.61 1.43 7.59
C GLN A 37 4.63 0.76 6.66
N ALA A 38 4.51 0.94 5.34
CA ALA A 38 5.51 0.44 4.41
C ALA A 38 6.89 1.06 4.67
N ALA A 39 6.93 2.39 4.90
CA ALA A 39 8.17 3.09 5.22
C ALA A 39 8.81 2.61 6.54
N SER A 40 8.01 2.30 7.57
CA SER A 40 8.54 1.76 8.84
C SER A 40 9.17 0.37 8.69
N GLN A 41 8.79 -0.38 7.65
CA GLN A 41 9.34 -1.69 7.30
C GLN A 41 10.47 -1.60 6.24
N GLY A 42 10.81 -0.40 5.77
CA GLY A 42 11.83 -0.20 4.73
C GLY A 42 11.37 -0.60 3.32
N ILE A 43 10.05 -0.79 3.12
CA ILE A 43 9.47 -1.16 1.83
C ILE A 43 9.39 0.08 0.93
N LYS A 44 9.98 -0.01 -0.26
CA LYS A 44 9.89 1.06 -1.27
C LYS A 44 8.49 1.07 -1.87
N CYS A 45 7.90 2.25 -1.98
CA CYS A 45 6.57 2.43 -2.55
C CYS A 45 6.58 3.47 -3.67
N ARG A 46 5.74 3.27 -4.69
CA ARG A 46 5.35 4.28 -5.68
C ARG A 46 3.86 4.52 -5.57
N VAL A 47 3.43 5.78 -5.71
CA VAL A 47 2.00 6.14 -5.73
C VAL A 47 1.63 6.55 -7.15
N GLU A 48 0.55 5.99 -7.65
CA GLU A 48 -0.02 6.29 -8.96
C GLU A 48 -1.48 6.71 -8.81
N PRO A 49 -1.94 7.70 -9.60
CA PRO A 49 -3.38 7.98 -9.68
C PRO A 49 -4.11 6.75 -10.23
N TYR A 50 -5.28 6.45 -9.66
CA TYR A 50 -6.18 5.41 -10.15
C TYR A 50 -7.55 6.04 -10.41
N GLU A 51 -8.40 5.37 -11.19
CA GLU A 51 -9.68 5.92 -11.64
C GLU A 51 -10.54 6.47 -10.48
N GLY A 52 -11.15 7.64 -10.68
CA GLY A 52 -11.99 8.29 -9.68
C GLY A 52 -11.20 8.86 -8.50
N ASP A 53 -11.69 8.63 -7.28
CA ASP A 53 -11.07 9.09 -6.02
C ASP A 53 -10.08 8.08 -5.42
N PHE A 54 -9.74 7.03 -6.18
CA PHE A 54 -8.87 5.95 -5.74
C PHE A 54 -7.41 6.25 -6.07
N TRP A 55 -6.52 5.68 -5.28
CA TRP A 55 -5.08 5.74 -5.51
C TRP A 55 -4.52 4.34 -5.55
N LYS A 56 -3.46 4.14 -6.33
CA LYS A 56 -2.73 2.87 -6.39
C LYS A 56 -1.38 3.05 -5.72
N ILE A 57 -1.11 2.26 -4.69
CA ILE A 57 0.19 2.16 -4.05
C ILE A 57 0.86 0.90 -4.56
N VAL A 58 2.02 1.03 -5.18
CA VAL A 58 2.83 -0.07 -5.69
C VAL A 58 3.99 -0.30 -4.74
N LEU A 59 4.03 -1.45 -4.07
CA LEU A 59 5.19 -1.92 -3.32
C LEU A 59 6.21 -2.44 -4.33
N VAL A 60 7.43 -1.92 -4.28
CA VAL A 60 8.46 -2.16 -5.29
C VAL A 60 9.39 -3.27 -4.80
N SER A 61 9.58 -4.29 -5.65
CA SER A 61 10.53 -5.38 -5.45
C SER A 61 11.97 -4.88 -5.26
N THR A 62 12.77 -5.63 -4.49
CA THR A 62 14.16 -5.29 -4.13
C THR A 62 15.19 -5.98 -5.00
#